data_AF-A0A759XG20-F1
#
_entry.id   AF-A0A759XG20-F1
#
_cell.length_a   1.000
_cell.length_b   1.000
_cell.length_c   1.000
_cell.angle_alpha   90.00
_cell.angle_beta   90.00
_cell.angle_gamma   90.00
#
_symmetry.space_group_name_H-M   'P 1'
#
loop_
_entity.id
_entity.type
_entity.pdbx_description
1 polymer ?
#
loop_
_entity_poly.entity_id
_entity_poly.type
_entity_poly.pdbx_seq_one_letter_code
_entity_poly.pdbx_strand_id
1 'polypeptide(L)'
;MSIYHYWGKSRRGETDGGDDYHLLCWHSLDVAAVGYWMVINNIYFIDHYLKKLGIQDKEQAAQFFAWILCWHDIGKFAHSFQQLYRHEALNIFNEPTRHYEKIAHTTLGYMLWNSWLSECPELFPPSSLSARKSKRVMALWMPVTTGHHGRPPEAIQELDHFRQQDKDAARDFLLRIKALFPLITLPEAWDEDEGIDQFQQLSWFISAAVVLADWTGSASRYFPRTAEKMPVDTYWQQALAKAQTAITLFPSAANVSAFTGIETLFPFIQHPTPLQQKALELDINVDGAQLFILEDVTGAGKTEAALILAHRLMAAGKAQGLYFGLPTMATANAMFERMANTWLALYQPDSRPSLILA
;
A
#
# COMPACT_ATOMS: atom_id res chain seq x y z
N MET A 1 -4.63 -22.72 -20.21
CA MET A 1 -4.37 -21.73 -21.29
C MET A 1 -3.18 -20.86 -20.86
N SER A 2 -2.61 -20.01 -21.71
CA SER A 2 -1.39 -19.30 -21.32
C SER A 2 -1.67 -18.02 -20.52
N ILE A 3 -1.05 -17.89 -19.35
CA ILE A 3 -1.04 -16.65 -18.54
C ILE A 3 -0.47 -15.46 -19.31
N TYR A 4 0.27 -15.71 -20.39
CA TYR A 4 0.95 -14.71 -21.22
C TYR A 4 0.06 -14.09 -22.31
N HIS A 5 -1.26 -14.31 -22.30
CA HIS A 5 -2.19 -13.70 -23.25
C HIS A 5 -3.01 -12.55 -22.65
N TYR A 6 -2.67 -12.12 -21.44
CA TYR A 6 -3.38 -11.10 -20.69
C TYR A 6 -2.45 -9.92 -20.41
N TRP A 7 -2.92 -8.70 -20.65
CA TRP A 7 -2.17 -7.48 -20.36
C TRP A 7 -2.60 -6.87 -19.02
N GLY A 8 -1.64 -6.32 -18.29
CA GLY A 8 -1.86 -5.59 -17.03
C GLY A 8 -1.72 -4.07 -17.17
N LYS A 9 -0.81 -3.63 -18.06
CA LYS A 9 -0.61 -2.23 -18.47
C LYS A 9 -0.48 -2.16 -19.98
N SER A 10 -0.90 -1.07 -20.59
CA SER A 10 -0.75 -0.83 -22.03
C SER A 10 -0.23 0.58 -22.26
N ARG A 11 0.42 0.78 -23.41
CA ARG A 11 1.10 2.02 -23.77
C ARG A 11 0.20 3.25 -23.75
N ARG A 12 -1.08 3.11 -24.09
CA ARG A 12 -2.11 4.18 -24.12
C ARG A 12 -1.63 5.54 -24.71
N GLY A 13 -0.67 5.51 -25.63
CA GLY A 13 -0.10 6.71 -26.27
C GLY A 13 1.24 7.21 -25.71
N GLU A 14 1.74 6.67 -24.59
CA GLU A 14 3.07 6.98 -24.07
C GLU A 14 4.16 6.36 -24.96
N THR A 15 5.08 7.13 -25.53
CA THR A 15 6.14 6.54 -26.37
C THR A 15 7.23 5.84 -25.58
N ASP A 16 7.43 6.27 -24.34
CA ASP A 16 8.52 5.83 -23.47
C ASP A 16 8.02 4.77 -22.46
N GLY A 17 8.94 3.94 -21.96
CA GLY A 17 8.63 2.95 -20.91
C GLY A 17 8.45 1.50 -21.38
N GLY A 18 9.08 1.09 -22.48
CA GLY A 18 9.13 -0.31 -22.93
C GLY A 18 8.12 -0.64 -24.04
N ASP A 19 7.76 -1.93 -24.13
CA ASP A 19 6.88 -2.51 -25.15
C ASP A 19 5.46 -1.91 -25.16
N ASP A 20 4.65 -2.28 -26.16
CA ASP A 20 3.28 -1.78 -26.33
C ASP A 20 2.33 -2.19 -25.18
N TYR A 21 2.63 -3.29 -24.50
CA TYR A 21 1.92 -3.73 -23.31
C TYR A 21 2.85 -4.45 -22.35
N HIS A 22 2.41 -4.48 -21.09
CA HIS A 22 3.02 -5.29 -20.07
C HIS A 22 2.11 -6.46 -19.72
N LEU A 23 2.66 -7.67 -19.72
CA LEU A 23 1.89 -8.86 -19.35
C LEU A 23 1.38 -8.74 -17.92
N LEU A 24 0.14 -9.20 -17.70
CA LEU A 24 -0.53 -9.11 -16.40
C LEU A 24 0.24 -9.85 -15.31
N CYS A 25 0.77 -11.04 -15.62
CA CYS A 25 1.58 -11.81 -14.69
C CYS A 25 2.86 -11.07 -14.26
N TRP A 26 3.43 -10.25 -15.15
CA TRP A 26 4.63 -9.46 -14.87
C TRP A 26 4.32 -8.27 -13.97
N HIS A 27 3.24 -7.52 -14.26
CA HIS A 27 2.77 -6.46 -13.37
C HIS A 27 2.48 -6.99 -11.96
N SER A 28 1.80 -8.14 -11.85
CA SER A 28 1.55 -8.79 -10.56
C SER A 28 2.83 -9.13 -9.80
N LEU A 29 3.88 -9.60 -10.48
CA LEU A 29 5.17 -9.91 -9.85
C LEU A 29 5.98 -8.66 -9.52
N ASP A 30 5.88 -7.58 -10.30
CA ASP A 30 6.54 -6.31 -9.99
C ASP A 30 5.97 -5.71 -8.69
N VAL A 31 4.65 -5.69 -8.54
CA VAL A 31 3.97 -5.26 -7.31
C VAL A 31 4.33 -6.16 -6.13
N ALA A 32 4.34 -7.48 -6.32
CA ALA A 32 4.76 -8.43 -5.30
C ALA A 32 6.21 -8.23 -4.86
N ALA A 33 7.12 -7.94 -5.79
CA ALA A 33 8.53 -7.70 -5.50
C ALA A 33 8.73 -6.40 -4.70
N VAL A 34 7.95 -5.35 -5.00
CA VAL A 34 7.93 -4.14 -4.17
C VAL A 34 7.46 -4.47 -2.76
N GLY A 35 6.34 -5.19 -2.62
CA GLY A 35 5.82 -5.58 -1.30
C GLY A 35 6.81 -6.42 -0.49
N TYR A 36 7.52 -7.36 -1.14
CA TYR A 36 8.60 -8.12 -0.52
C TYR A 36 9.63 -7.18 0.13
N TRP A 37 10.16 -6.23 -0.65
CA TRP A 37 11.17 -5.29 -0.13
C TRP A 37 10.61 -4.29 0.88
N MET A 38 9.32 -3.93 0.80
CA MET A 38 8.66 -3.12 1.83
C MET A 38 8.69 -3.83 3.18
N VAL A 39 8.44 -5.14 3.23
CA VAL A 39 8.52 -5.93 4.47
C VAL A 39 9.97 -6.09 4.92
N ILE A 40 10.89 -6.48 4.03
CA ILE A 40 12.30 -6.69 4.39
C ILE A 40 12.91 -5.44 5.04
N ASN A 41 12.63 -4.26 4.49
CA ASN A 41 13.12 -2.98 4.99
C ASN A 41 12.20 -2.33 6.03
N ASN A 42 11.11 -3.00 6.44
CA ASN A 42 10.11 -2.50 7.37
C ASN A 42 9.59 -1.08 7.02
N ILE A 43 9.42 -0.83 5.73
CA ILE A 43 8.89 0.44 5.20
C ILE A 43 7.49 0.63 5.75
N TYR A 44 7.20 1.78 6.35
CA TYR A 44 5.92 2.07 7.03
C TYR A 44 5.47 0.98 8.02
N PHE A 45 6.42 0.33 8.70
CA PHE A 45 6.16 -0.64 9.77
C PHE A 45 5.43 -1.94 9.33
N ILE A 46 5.46 -2.31 8.05
CA ILE A 46 4.70 -3.48 7.58
C ILE A 46 5.20 -4.80 8.21
N ASP A 47 6.51 -5.02 8.38
CA ASP A 47 7.04 -6.20 9.11
C ASP A 47 6.52 -6.23 10.55
N HIS A 48 6.47 -5.08 11.22
CA HIS A 48 5.92 -4.98 12.57
C HIS A 48 4.43 -5.32 12.63
N TYR A 49 3.62 -4.86 11.66
CA TYR A 49 2.20 -5.20 11.61
C TYR A 49 1.98 -6.69 11.33
N LEU A 50 2.74 -7.29 10.41
CA LEU A 50 2.63 -8.73 10.11
C LEU A 50 3.08 -9.61 11.29
N LYS A 51 4.07 -9.17 12.08
CA LYS A 51 4.46 -9.81 13.35
C LYS A 51 3.37 -9.76 14.39
N LYS A 52 2.69 -8.61 14.52
CA LYS A 52 1.52 -8.51 15.39
C LYS A 52 0.43 -9.50 14.99
N LEU A 53 0.24 -9.70 13.68
CA LEU A 53 -0.66 -10.71 13.14
C LEU A 53 -0.11 -12.14 13.22
N GLY A 54 0.99 -12.40 13.90
CA GLY A 54 1.46 -13.76 14.18
C GLY A 54 2.47 -14.34 13.19
N ILE A 55 2.89 -13.61 12.15
CA ILE A 55 4.01 -14.04 11.29
C ILE A 55 5.32 -13.48 11.84
N GLN A 56 6.02 -14.28 12.66
CA GLN A 56 7.21 -13.81 13.39
C GLN A 56 8.47 -13.70 12.52
N ASP A 57 8.64 -14.63 11.58
CA ASP A 57 9.80 -14.65 10.70
C ASP A 57 9.64 -13.59 9.59
N LYS A 58 10.68 -12.77 9.41
CA LYS A 58 10.65 -11.64 8.49
C LYS A 58 10.58 -12.10 7.02
N GLU A 59 11.32 -13.14 6.67
CA GLU A 59 11.33 -13.67 5.31
C GLU A 59 9.99 -14.31 4.96
N GLN A 60 9.41 -15.07 5.90
CA GLN A 60 8.06 -15.60 5.80
C GLN A 60 7.01 -14.48 5.63
N ALA A 61 7.11 -13.40 6.41
CA ALA A 61 6.23 -12.24 6.29
C ALA A 61 6.36 -11.57 4.91
N ALA A 62 7.59 -11.41 4.41
CA ALA A 62 7.86 -10.82 3.11
C ALA A 62 7.31 -11.68 1.97
N GLN A 63 7.49 -13.00 2.02
CA GLN A 63 6.92 -13.93 1.04
C GLN A 63 5.39 -13.96 1.11
N PHE A 64 4.79 -13.94 2.30
CA PHE A 64 3.34 -13.89 2.44
C PHE A 64 2.76 -12.61 1.83
N PHE A 65 3.36 -11.46 2.13
CA PHE A 65 2.89 -10.18 1.61
C PHE A 65 3.09 -10.07 0.09
N ALA A 66 4.21 -10.56 -0.44
CA ALA A 66 4.43 -10.63 -1.89
C ALA A 66 3.42 -11.56 -2.58
N TRP A 67 3.17 -12.74 -1.98
CA TRP A 67 2.20 -13.70 -2.50
C TRP A 67 0.78 -13.11 -2.52
N ILE A 68 0.31 -12.50 -1.43
CA ILE A 68 -1.04 -11.93 -1.40
C ILE A 68 -1.18 -10.78 -2.40
N LEU A 69 -0.13 -9.96 -2.60
CA LEU A 69 -0.13 -8.91 -3.62
C LEU A 69 -0.29 -9.43 -5.05
N CYS A 70 0.10 -10.67 -5.35
CA CYS A 70 -0.16 -11.24 -6.68
C CYS A 70 -1.66 -11.35 -7.00
N TRP A 71 -2.53 -11.29 -5.99
CA TRP A 71 -3.99 -11.36 -6.15
C TRP A 71 -4.65 -10.00 -6.46
N HIS A 72 -3.95 -8.87 -6.27
CA HIS A 72 -4.57 -7.53 -6.32
C HIS A 72 -5.30 -7.26 -7.64
N ASP A 73 -4.69 -7.69 -8.75
CA ASP A 73 -5.12 -7.38 -10.12
C ASP A 73 -5.76 -8.56 -10.85
N ILE A 74 -6.16 -9.63 -10.15
CA ILE A 74 -6.77 -10.81 -10.79
C ILE A 74 -8.08 -10.47 -11.53
N GLY A 75 -8.73 -9.37 -11.18
CA GLY A 75 -9.88 -8.86 -11.92
C GLY A 75 -9.56 -8.42 -13.34
N LYS A 76 -8.29 -8.14 -13.65
CA LYS A 76 -7.86 -7.82 -15.02
C LYS A 76 -7.88 -9.02 -15.95
N PHE A 77 -7.94 -10.26 -15.44
CA PHE A 77 -8.20 -11.42 -16.29
C PHE A 77 -9.58 -11.36 -16.94
N ALA A 78 -10.52 -10.57 -16.40
CA ALA A 78 -11.86 -10.43 -16.96
C ALA A 78 -11.80 -10.07 -18.45
N HIS A 79 -12.58 -10.78 -19.25
CA HIS A 79 -12.69 -10.49 -20.67
C HIS A 79 -13.12 -9.04 -20.93
N SER A 80 -14.04 -8.53 -20.10
CA SER A 80 -14.50 -7.14 -20.09
C SER A 80 -13.38 -6.12 -19.87
N PHE A 81 -12.36 -6.44 -19.07
CA PHE A 81 -11.18 -5.60 -18.88
C PHE A 81 -10.21 -5.74 -20.06
N GLN A 82 -9.93 -6.98 -20.48
CA GLN A 82 -8.97 -7.24 -21.55
C GLN A 82 -9.38 -6.51 -22.84
N GLN A 83 -10.68 -6.44 -23.16
CA GLN A 83 -11.18 -5.75 -24.37
C GLN A 83 -10.89 -4.25 -24.46
N LEU A 84 -10.43 -3.62 -23.37
CA LEU A 84 -10.05 -2.21 -23.38
C LEU A 84 -8.77 -1.94 -24.18
N TYR A 85 -7.96 -2.97 -24.48
CA TYR A 85 -6.78 -2.86 -25.34
C TYR A 85 -6.56 -4.15 -26.13
N ARG A 86 -6.51 -4.04 -27.46
CA ARG A 86 -6.40 -5.17 -28.40
C ARG A 86 -5.01 -5.21 -29.04
N HIS A 87 -4.43 -6.40 -29.11
CA HIS A 87 -3.14 -6.66 -29.75
C HIS A 87 -3.10 -8.12 -30.23
N GLU A 88 -2.42 -8.40 -31.35
CA GLU A 88 -2.40 -9.73 -32.01
C GLU A 88 -1.91 -10.88 -31.11
N ALA A 89 -1.02 -10.56 -30.17
CA ALA A 89 -0.45 -11.51 -29.22
C ALA A 89 -1.33 -11.78 -27.97
N LEU A 90 -2.50 -11.13 -27.85
CA LEU A 90 -3.38 -11.19 -26.67
C LEU A 90 -4.69 -11.95 -26.96
N ASN A 91 -5.36 -12.39 -25.88
CA ASN A 91 -6.48 -13.33 -25.90
C ASN A 91 -7.75 -12.86 -26.66
N ILE A 92 -7.82 -11.59 -27.07
CA ILE A 92 -9.06 -10.94 -27.51
C ILE A 92 -8.98 -10.35 -28.92
N PHE A 93 -7.83 -10.51 -29.60
CA PHE A 93 -7.51 -9.76 -30.80
C PHE A 93 -8.57 -9.84 -31.90
N ASN A 94 -8.99 -11.06 -32.23
CA ASN A 94 -9.87 -11.35 -33.35
C ASN A 94 -11.36 -11.43 -32.97
N GLU A 95 -11.71 -11.08 -31.74
CA GLU A 95 -13.07 -11.29 -31.25
C GLU A 95 -13.93 -10.02 -31.39
N PRO A 96 -15.25 -10.16 -31.61
CA PRO A 96 -16.15 -9.01 -31.59
C PRO A 96 -16.16 -8.34 -30.21
N THR A 97 -16.15 -7.02 -30.18
CA THR A 97 -16.32 -6.27 -28.92
C THR A 97 -17.70 -6.56 -28.35
N ARG A 98 -17.77 -6.89 -27.06
CA ARG A 98 -19.04 -7.10 -26.36
C ARG A 98 -19.31 -5.92 -25.42
N HIS A 99 -20.59 -5.62 -25.23
CA HIS A 99 -21.02 -4.65 -24.24
C HIS A 99 -21.13 -5.33 -22.88
N TYR A 100 -20.32 -4.87 -21.93
CA TYR A 100 -20.37 -5.26 -20.54
C TYR A 100 -20.78 -4.07 -19.69
N GLU A 101 -21.37 -4.34 -18.53
CA GLU A 101 -21.53 -3.33 -17.48
C GLU A 101 -20.15 -2.75 -17.10
N LYS A 102 -20.09 -1.48 -16.71
CA LYS A 102 -18.83 -0.86 -16.30
C LYS A 102 -18.54 -1.19 -14.84
N ILE A 103 -17.70 -2.19 -14.61
CA ILE A 103 -17.30 -2.63 -13.27
C ILE A 103 -15.79 -2.47 -13.13
N ALA A 104 -15.34 -1.91 -12.02
CA ALA A 104 -13.91 -1.77 -11.72
C ALA A 104 -13.25 -3.15 -11.58
N HIS A 105 -12.00 -3.29 -12.04
CA HIS A 105 -11.29 -4.57 -11.94
C HIS A 105 -11.03 -4.98 -10.48
N THR A 106 -11.01 -4.03 -9.55
CA THR A 106 -10.96 -4.30 -8.11
C THR A 106 -12.15 -5.14 -7.64
N THR A 107 -13.36 -4.72 -8.03
CA THR A 107 -14.61 -5.45 -7.77
C THR A 107 -14.67 -6.76 -8.55
N LEU A 108 -14.24 -6.77 -9.83
CA LEU A 108 -14.18 -8.01 -10.62
C LEU A 108 -13.22 -9.03 -10.03
N GLY A 109 -12.10 -8.59 -9.45
CA GLY A 109 -11.13 -9.47 -8.79
C GLY A 109 -11.70 -10.10 -7.53
N TYR A 110 -12.38 -9.31 -6.71
CA TYR A 110 -13.09 -9.83 -5.53
C TYR A 110 -14.19 -10.82 -5.92
N MET A 111 -14.97 -10.50 -6.97
CA MET A 111 -15.99 -11.39 -7.50
C MET A 111 -15.40 -12.72 -7.98
N LEU A 112 -14.32 -12.68 -8.78
CA LEU A 112 -13.62 -13.87 -9.27
C LEU A 112 -13.10 -14.75 -8.13
N TRP A 113 -12.54 -14.13 -7.09
CA TRP A 113 -12.14 -14.85 -5.89
C TRP A 113 -13.33 -15.51 -5.21
N ASN A 114 -14.39 -14.75 -4.92
CA ASN A 114 -15.51 -15.23 -4.13
C ASN A 114 -16.31 -16.33 -4.84
N SER A 115 -16.54 -16.21 -6.14
CA SER A 115 -17.38 -17.15 -6.89
C SER A 115 -16.66 -18.40 -7.37
N TRP A 116 -15.31 -18.37 -7.47
CA TRP A 116 -14.60 -19.47 -8.13
C TRP A 116 -13.22 -19.79 -7.55
N LEU A 117 -12.29 -18.82 -7.42
CA LEU A 117 -10.94 -19.16 -6.92
C LEU A 117 -10.95 -19.60 -5.46
N SER A 118 -11.89 -19.12 -4.65
CA SER A 118 -12.03 -19.53 -3.25
C SER A 118 -12.48 -20.98 -3.05
N GLU A 119 -12.98 -21.62 -4.11
CA GLU A 119 -13.34 -23.04 -4.17
C GLU A 119 -12.17 -23.93 -4.64
N CYS A 120 -11.00 -23.35 -4.94
CA CYS A 120 -9.79 -24.05 -5.37
C CYS A 120 -8.78 -24.14 -4.21
N PRO A 121 -8.89 -25.14 -3.29
CA PRO A 121 -8.05 -25.21 -2.08
C PRO A 121 -6.54 -25.31 -2.37
N GLU A 122 -6.16 -25.83 -3.53
CA GLU A 122 -4.77 -25.89 -3.99
C GLU A 122 -4.10 -24.52 -4.12
N LEU A 123 -4.88 -23.44 -4.24
CA LEU A 123 -4.39 -22.06 -4.30
C LEU A 123 -3.97 -21.52 -2.93
N PHE A 124 -4.49 -22.06 -1.83
CA PHE A 124 -4.22 -21.54 -0.49
C PHE A 124 -2.87 -22.04 0.06
N PRO A 125 -2.19 -21.24 0.91
CA PRO A 125 -0.98 -21.68 1.59
C PRO A 125 -1.23 -22.96 2.41
N PRO A 126 -0.19 -23.79 2.63
CA PRO A 126 -0.27 -24.85 3.61
C PRO A 126 -0.70 -24.31 4.98
N SER A 127 -1.63 -25.02 5.62
CA SER A 127 -2.14 -24.69 6.95
C SER A 127 -2.75 -25.93 7.60
N SER A 128 -2.78 -25.95 8.92
CA SER A 128 -3.57 -26.87 9.75
C SER A 128 -5.07 -26.54 9.75
N LEU A 129 -5.45 -25.34 9.28
CA LEU A 129 -6.84 -24.94 9.10
C LEU A 129 -7.55 -25.83 8.08
N SER A 130 -8.82 -26.14 8.34
CA SER A 130 -9.67 -26.78 7.33
C SER A 130 -9.85 -25.88 6.10
N ALA A 131 -10.22 -26.44 4.95
CA ALA A 131 -10.47 -25.66 3.73
C ALA A 131 -11.50 -24.52 3.96
N ARG A 132 -12.54 -24.79 4.76
CA ARG A 132 -13.56 -23.79 5.13
C ARG A 132 -12.96 -22.64 5.95
N LYS A 133 -12.11 -22.93 6.94
CA LYS A 133 -11.45 -21.92 7.78
C LYS A 133 -10.41 -21.13 6.97
N SER A 134 -9.62 -21.81 6.13
CA SER A 134 -8.70 -21.16 5.18
C SER A 134 -9.43 -20.18 4.26
N LYS A 135 -10.60 -20.57 3.74
CA LYS A 135 -11.45 -19.66 2.96
C LYS A 135 -11.90 -18.43 3.76
N ARG A 136 -12.33 -18.60 5.02
CA ARG A 136 -12.72 -17.48 5.91
C ARG A 136 -11.56 -16.52 6.16
N VAL A 137 -10.38 -17.06 6.45
CA VAL A 137 -9.15 -16.28 6.63
C VAL A 137 -8.84 -15.49 5.36
N MET A 138 -8.85 -16.14 4.20
CA MET A 138 -8.63 -15.45 2.92
C MET A 138 -9.69 -14.37 2.65
N ALA A 139 -10.94 -14.56 3.10
CA ALA A 139 -12.00 -13.55 2.99
C ALA A 139 -11.68 -12.25 3.74
N LEU A 140 -10.85 -12.29 4.79
CA LEU A 140 -10.38 -11.09 5.49
C LEU A 140 -9.39 -10.29 4.63
N TRP A 141 -8.49 -10.98 3.93
CA TRP A 141 -7.41 -10.38 3.14
C TRP A 141 -7.86 -9.88 1.77
N MET A 142 -8.86 -10.51 1.16
CA MET A 142 -9.24 -10.18 -0.22
C MET A 142 -9.77 -8.75 -0.40
N PRO A 143 -10.68 -8.22 0.43
CA PRO A 143 -11.12 -6.83 0.30
C PRO A 143 -9.98 -5.80 0.42
N VAL A 144 -8.99 -6.08 1.27
CA VAL A 144 -7.78 -5.27 1.44
C VAL A 144 -6.90 -5.31 0.19
N THR A 145 -6.81 -6.48 -0.44
CA THR A 145 -5.92 -6.74 -1.56
C THR A 145 -6.52 -6.30 -2.91
N THR A 146 -7.77 -6.66 -3.17
CA THR A 146 -8.46 -6.29 -4.40
C THR A 146 -9.01 -4.87 -4.33
N GLY A 147 -9.12 -4.25 -3.15
CA GLY A 147 -9.52 -2.85 -2.96
C GLY A 147 -8.41 -1.80 -3.19
N HIS A 148 -7.33 -2.17 -3.89
CA HIS A 148 -6.09 -1.37 -4.06
C HIS A 148 -6.23 -0.04 -4.83
N HIS A 149 -7.43 0.32 -5.28
CA HIS A 149 -7.73 1.66 -5.83
C HIS A 149 -8.35 2.63 -4.81
N GLY A 150 -8.13 2.36 -3.51
CA GLY A 150 -8.52 3.27 -2.43
C GLY A 150 -9.96 3.11 -1.94
N ARG A 151 -10.67 2.08 -2.40
CA ARG A 151 -12.02 1.72 -1.91
C ARG A 151 -12.14 0.19 -1.84
N PRO A 152 -12.76 -0.36 -0.77
CA PRO A 152 -13.12 -1.77 -0.74
C PRO A 152 -13.97 -2.17 -1.96
N PRO A 153 -13.84 -3.41 -2.46
CA PRO A 153 -14.65 -3.89 -3.57
C PRO A 153 -16.14 -3.93 -3.18
N GLU A 154 -17.00 -3.71 -4.16
CA GLU A 154 -18.45 -3.85 -3.97
C GLU A 154 -18.86 -5.33 -3.91
N ALA A 155 -19.86 -5.64 -3.09
CA ALA A 155 -20.46 -6.98 -3.04
C ALA A 155 -21.49 -7.11 -4.18
N ILE A 156 -21.04 -7.60 -5.32
CA ILE A 156 -21.88 -7.84 -6.50
C ILE A 156 -22.20 -9.33 -6.66
N GLN A 157 -23.32 -9.63 -7.32
CA GLN A 157 -23.63 -10.99 -7.77
C GLN A 157 -22.66 -11.40 -8.88
N GLU A 158 -22.53 -12.70 -9.14
CA GLU A 158 -21.72 -13.17 -10.27
C GLU A 158 -22.31 -12.67 -11.59
N LEU A 159 -21.50 -11.98 -12.36
CA LEU A 159 -21.82 -11.45 -13.68
C LEU A 159 -20.93 -12.11 -14.75
N ASP A 160 -21.42 -12.15 -15.99
CA ASP A 160 -20.73 -12.75 -17.14
C ASP A 160 -19.59 -11.86 -17.66
N HIS A 161 -18.60 -11.57 -16.82
CA HIS A 161 -17.41 -10.77 -17.17
C HIS A 161 -16.17 -11.62 -17.45
N PHE A 162 -16.22 -12.91 -17.06
CA PHE A 162 -15.13 -13.87 -17.20
C PHE A 162 -15.62 -15.08 -17.97
N ARG A 163 -14.84 -15.49 -18.97
CA ARG A 163 -15.03 -16.79 -19.61
C ARG A 163 -14.33 -17.86 -18.78
N GLN A 164 -14.65 -19.13 -19.05
CA GLN A 164 -13.96 -20.23 -18.40
C GLN A 164 -12.44 -20.18 -18.63
N GLN A 165 -11.99 -19.77 -19.81
CA GLN A 165 -10.57 -19.59 -20.09
C GLN A 165 -9.88 -18.52 -19.25
N ASP A 166 -10.59 -17.43 -18.95
CA ASP A 166 -10.06 -16.29 -18.17
C ASP A 166 -9.93 -16.67 -16.71
N LYS A 167 -10.97 -17.36 -16.22
CA LYS A 167 -10.96 -18.11 -14.98
C LYS A 167 -9.71 -19.02 -14.96
N ASP A 168 -9.61 -20.00 -15.86
CA ASP A 168 -8.51 -20.98 -15.88
C ASP A 168 -7.13 -20.32 -15.92
N ALA A 169 -6.96 -19.24 -16.68
CA ALA A 169 -5.70 -18.49 -16.74
C ALA A 169 -5.34 -17.82 -15.39
N ALA A 170 -6.31 -17.25 -14.68
CA ALA A 170 -6.08 -16.68 -13.35
C ALA A 170 -5.67 -17.77 -12.34
N ARG A 171 -6.34 -18.93 -12.36
CA ARG A 171 -5.99 -20.10 -11.53
C ARG A 171 -4.59 -20.62 -11.86
N ASP A 172 -4.28 -20.80 -13.16
CA ASP A 172 -2.98 -21.27 -13.63
C ASP A 172 -1.85 -20.30 -13.22
N PHE A 173 -2.09 -18.99 -13.27
CA PHE A 173 -1.14 -17.98 -12.79
C PHE A 173 -0.85 -18.12 -11.30
N LEU A 174 -1.90 -18.14 -10.47
CA LEU A 174 -1.78 -18.23 -9.02
C LEU A 174 -1.12 -19.54 -8.56
N LEU A 175 -1.36 -20.65 -9.27
CA LEU A 175 -0.66 -21.92 -9.05
C LEU A 175 0.84 -21.83 -9.38
N ARG A 176 1.20 -21.20 -10.50
CA ARG A 176 2.60 -21.11 -10.95
C ARG A 176 3.45 -20.28 -10.00
N ILE A 177 2.92 -19.17 -9.49
CA ILE A 177 3.68 -18.29 -8.58
C ILE A 177 3.85 -18.88 -7.18
N LYS A 178 3.02 -19.86 -6.77
CA LYS A 178 3.08 -20.43 -5.42
C LYS A 178 4.45 -21.03 -5.11
N ALA A 179 5.12 -21.59 -6.12
CA ALA A 179 6.48 -22.12 -5.99
C ALA A 179 7.55 -21.05 -5.69
N LEU A 180 7.27 -19.77 -5.98
CA LEU A 180 8.17 -18.65 -5.66
C LEU A 180 8.18 -18.29 -4.17
N PHE A 181 7.16 -18.72 -3.43
CA PHE A 181 6.94 -18.32 -2.03
C PHE A 181 6.84 -19.54 -1.12
N PRO A 182 7.91 -20.35 -0.98
CA PRO A 182 7.87 -21.64 -0.28
C PRO A 182 7.57 -21.55 1.22
N LEU A 183 7.75 -20.39 1.85
CA LEU A 183 7.57 -20.21 3.29
C LEU A 183 6.17 -19.74 3.70
N ILE A 184 5.27 -19.46 2.75
CA ILE A 184 3.95 -18.93 3.06
C ILE A 184 3.11 -19.92 3.86
N THR A 185 2.43 -19.41 4.88
CA THR A 185 1.51 -20.17 5.73
C THR A 185 0.33 -19.28 6.12
N LEU A 186 -0.80 -19.89 6.50
CA LEU A 186 -1.89 -19.17 7.17
C LEU A 186 -1.86 -19.46 8.68
N PRO A 187 -1.55 -18.45 9.52
CA PRO A 187 -1.67 -18.56 10.97
C PRO A 187 -3.09 -18.96 11.41
N GLU A 188 -3.18 -19.89 12.36
CA GLU A 188 -4.48 -20.34 12.91
C GLU A 188 -5.25 -19.21 13.58
N ALA A 189 -4.53 -18.31 14.27
CA ALA A 189 -5.08 -17.15 14.97
C ALA A 189 -5.96 -16.26 14.08
N TRP A 190 -5.79 -16.28 12.74
CA TRP A 190 -6.60 -15.48 11.83
C TRP A 190 -8.05 -15.96 11.67
N ASP A 191 -8.39 -17.17 12.14
CA ASP A 191 -9.78 -17.67 12.22
C ASP A 191 -10.39 -17.53 13.62
N GLU A 192 -9.64 -16.98 14.58
CA GLU A 192 -10.05 -16.75 15.97
C GLU A 192 -10.48 -15.29 16.18
N ASP A 193 -11.39 -15.05 17.13
CA ASP A 193 -11.99 -13.73 17.34
C ASP A 193 -10.94 -12.64 17.63
N GLU A 194 -9.97 -12.92 18.50
CA GLU A 194 -8.89 -11.97 18.83
C GLU A 194 -8.01 -11.62 17.61
N GLY A 195 -7.68 -12.62 16.78
CA GLY A 195 -6.88 -12.39 15.58
C GLY A 195 -7.66 -11.66 14.48
N ILE A 196 -8.98 -11.90 14.38
CA ILE A 196 -9.86 -11.14 13.49
C ILE A 196 -9.91 -9.67 13.90
N ASP A 197 -10.11 -9.38 15.19
CA ASP A 197 -10.16 -8.01 15.72
C ASP A 197 -8.82 -7.29 15.50
N GLN A 198 -7.71 -7.98 15.74
CA GLN A 198 -6.38 -7.44 15.50
C GLN A 198 -6.14 -7.16 14.01
N PHE A 199 -6.58 -8.07 13.13
CA PHE A 199 -6.54 -7.85 11.68
C PHE A 199 -7.34 -6.62 11.27
N GLN A 200 -8.58 -6.47 11.78
CA GLN A 200 -9.42 -5.31 11.45
C GLN A 200 -8.74 -3.98 11.82
N GLN A 201 -8.10 -3.91 12.98
CA GLN A 201 -7.37 -2.71 13.41
C GLN A 201 -6.17 -2.39 12.49
N LEU A 202 -5.47 -3.41 11.99
CA LEU A 202 -4.27 -3.24 11.16
C LEU A 202 -4.59 -3.18 9.65
N SER A 203 -5.79 -3.58 9.24
CA SER A 203 -6.21 -3.71 7.83
C SER A 203 -6.06 -2.41 7.04
N TRP A 204 -6.26 -1.25 7.68
CA TRP A 204 -6.07 0.07 7.06
C TRP A 204 -4.63 0.33 6.64
N PHE A 205 -3.66 -0.01 7.49
CA PHE A 205 -2.24 0.15 7.20
C PHE A 205 -1.77 -0.83 6.13
N ILE A 206 -2.27 -2.06 6.18
CA ILE A 206 -2.00 -3.08 5.17
C ILE A 206 -2.58 -2.64 3.81
N SER A 207 -3.82 -2.13 3.79
CA SER A 207 -4.45 -1.58 2.58
C SER A 207 -3.63 -0.45 1.98
N ALA A 208 -3.17 0.49 2.80
CA ALA A 208 -2.28 1.57 2.34
C ALA A 208 -0.98 1.01 1.73
N ALA A 209 -0.39 -0.02 2.34
CA ALA A 209 0.79 -0.68 1.79
C ALA A 209 0.54 -1.37 0.45
N VAL A 210 -0.63 -2.01 0.28
CA VAL A 210 -1.04 -2.62 -1.00
C VAL A 210 -1.13 -1.54 -2.09
N VAL A 211 -1.77 -0.40 -1.80
CA VAL A 211 -1.89 0.73 -2.74
C VAL A 211 -0.50 1.26 -3.12
N LEU A 212 0.38 1.47 -2.13
CA LEU A 212 1.74 1.97 -2.35
C LEU A 212 2.61 0.99 -3.15
N ALA A 213 2.43 -0.32 -2.93
CA ALA A 213 3.10 -1.35 -3.71
C ALA A 213 2.64 -1.33 -5.17
N ASP A 214 1.33 -1.22 -5.45
CA ASP A 214 0.81 -1.12 -6.82
C ASP A 214 1.29 0.16 -7.53
N TRP A 215 1.26 1.30 -6.84
CA TRP A 215 1.75 2.56 -7.41
C TRP A 215 3.24 2.50 -7.76
N THR A 216 4.04 1.91 -6.90
CA THR A 216 5.49 1.76 -7.11
C THR A 216 5.79 0.72 -8.18
N GLY A 217 5.10 -0.42 -8.18
CA GLY A 217 5.21 -1.46 -9.21
C GLY A 217 4.71 -0.99 -10.58
N SER A 218 3.86 0.03 -10.61
CA SER A 218 3.39 0.69 -11.85
C SER A 218 4.36 1.73 -12.40
N ALA A 219 5.46 2.05 -11.69
CA ALA A 219 6.39 3.09 -12.12
C ALA A 219 7.26 2.61 -13.29
N SER A 220 6.89 2.99 -14.51
CA SER A 220 7.53 2.56 -15.77
C SER A 220 9.04 2.82 -15.85
N ARG A 221 9.55 3.81 -15.09
CA ARG A 221 11.00 4.07 -14.96
C ARG A 221 11.79 2.91 -14.33
N TYR A 222 11.15 2.11 -13.47
CA TYR A 222 11.77 0.94 -12.81
C TYR A 222 11.26 -0.36 -13.41
N PHE A 223 9.98 -0.37 -13.81
CA PHE A 223 9.30 -1.53 -14.38
C PHE A 223 8.83 -1.22 -15.80
N PRO A 224 9.75 -1.21 -16.79
CA PRO A 224 9.36 -0.98 -18.17
C PRO A 224 8.46 -2.10 -18.66
N ARG A 225 7.48 -1.73 -19.48
CA ARG A 225 6.53 -2.66 -20.09
C ARG A 225 7.30 -3.73 -20.86
N THR A 226 7.06 -4.97 -20.46
CA THR A 226 7.67 -6.17 -21.02
C THR A 226 6.57 -7.10 -21.54
N ALA A 227 6.58 -7.38 -22.85
CA ALA A 227 5.69 -8.30 -23.55
C ALA A 227 6.32 -9.70 -23.73
N GLU A 228 7.64 -9.80 -23.56
CA GLU A 228 8.40 -11.05 -23.67
C GLU A 228 7.90 -12.11 -22.67
N LYS A 229 7.77 -13.34 -23.17
CA LYS A 229 7.37 -14.51 -22.37
C LYS A 229 8.63 -15.21 -21.87
N MET A 230 8.71 -15.43 -20.57
CA MET A 230 9.84 -16.11 -19.92
C MET A 230 9.37 -16.95 -18.73
N PRO A 231 10.20 -17.83 -18.16
CA PRO A 231 9.85 -18.55 -16.94
C PRO A 231 9.55 -17.59 -15.78
N VAL A 232 8.58 -17.97 -14.94
CA VAL A 232 8.08 -17.13 -13.83
C VAL A 232 9.18 -16.87 -12.79
N ASP A 233 10.01 -17.86 -12.49
CA ASP A 233 11.19 -17.74 -11.63
C ASP A 233 12.22 -16.75 -12.19
N THR A 234 12.43 -16.77 -13.52
CA THR A 234 13.36 -15.88 -14.20
C THR A 234 12.88 -14.43 -14.12
N TYR A 235 11.60 -14.17 -14.39
CA TYR A 235 11.04 -12.82 -14.25
C TYR A 235 11.04 -12.36 -12.79
N TRP A 236 10.72 -13.24 -11.84
CA TRP A 236 10.70 -12.91 -10.42
C TRP A 236 12.05 -12.37 -9.92
N GLN A 237 13.17 -12.97 -10.33
CA GLN A 237 14.50 -12.45 -9.99
C GLN A 237 14.75 -11.04 -10.57
N GLN A 238 14.28 -10.77 -11.79
CA GLN A 238 14.36 -9.43 -12.38
C GLN A 238 13.49 -8.42 -11.63
N ALA A 239 12.26 -8.80 -11.30
CA ALA A 239 11.32 -7.97 -10.55
C ALA A 239 11.90 -7.62 -9.17
N LEU A 240 12.48 -8.59 -8.45
CA LEU A 240 13.16 -8.35 -7.17
C LEU A 240 14.32 -7.36 -7.29
N ALA A 241 15.18 -7.50 -8.30
CA ALA A 241 16.30 -6.57 -8.51
C ALA A 241 15.81 -5.15 -8.85
N LYS A 242 14.80 -5.01 -9.72
CA LYS A 242 14.17 -3.72 -10.05
C LYS A 242 13.53 -3.09 -8.81
N ALA A 243 12.78 -3.88 -8.05
CA ALA A 243 12.07 -3.44 -6.85
C ALA A 243 13.01 -2.95 -5.75
N GLN A 244 14.18 -3.57 -5.59
CA GLN A 244 15.19 -3.12 -4.63
C GLN A 244 15.63 -1.66 -4.88
N THR A 245 15.64 -1.24 -6.14
CA THR A 245 15.88 0.16 -6.51
C THR A 245 14.59 0.99 -6.40
N ALA A 246 13.45 0.44 -6.82
CA ALA A 246 12.18 1.17 -6.81
C ALA A 246 11.73 1.58 -5.40
N ILE A 247 12.05 0.82 -4.35
CA ILE A 247 11.70 1.18 -2.97
C ILE A 247 12.38 2.48 -2.49
N THR A 248 13.41 2.99 -3.17
CA THR A 248 14.00 4.30 -2.84
C THR A 248 13.06 5.47 -3.15
N LEU A 249 11.91 5.21 -3.78
CA LEU A 249 10.84 6.20 -3.90
C LEU A 249 10.15 6.51 -2.58
N PHE A 250 10.17 5.56 -1.65
CA PHE A 250 9.66 5.82 -0.32
C PHE A 250 10.65 6.75 0.38
N PRO A 251 10.19 7.92 0.87
CA PRO A 251 11.05 8.84 1.58
C PRO A 251 11.65 8.13 2.80
N SER A 252 12.95 8.29 3.01
CA SER A 252 13.59 7.81 4.23
C SER A 252 12.98 8.49 5.46
N ALA A 253 12.86 7.75 6.55
CA ALA A 253 12.47 8.34 7.83
C ALA A 253 13.47 9.45 8.20
N ALA A 254 12.94 10.63 8.51
CA ALA A 254 13.75 11.75 8.94
C ALA A 254 13.98 11.68 10.46
N ASN A 255 15.22 11.90 10.89
CA ASN A 255 15.54 11.92 12.31
C ASN A 255 15.07 13.24 12.90
N VAL A 256 14.26 13.17 13.95
CA VAL A 256 13.74 14.36 14.63
C VAL A 256 14.88 15.05 15.39
N SER A 257 14.89 16.39 15.36
CA SER A 257 15.83 17.20 16.13
C SER A 257 15.46 17.21 17.62
N ALA A 258 16.46 17.36 18.49
CA ALA A 258 16.19 17.58 19.91
C ALA A 258 15.41 18.89 20.10
N PHE A 259 14.46 18.89 21.03
CA PHE A 259 13.78 20.12 21.42
C PHE A 259 14.70 20.95 22.33
N THR A 260 15.17 22.09 21.85
CA THR A 260 16.09 22.98 22.60
C THR A 260 15.43 24.25 23.10
N GLY A 261 14.22 24.57 22.65
CA GLY A 261 13.52 25.81 22.98
C GLY A 261 12.58 26.26 21.87
N ILE A 262 11.79 27.30 22.15
CA ILE A 262 10.82 27.88 21.20
C ILE A 262 11.51 28.61 20.06
N GLU A 263 12.66 29.21 20.35
CA GLU A 263 13.47 30.03 19.45
C GLU A 263 14.01 29.26 18.24
N THR A 264 14.17 27.93 18.36
CA THR A 264 14.60 27.07 17.25
C THR A 264 13.58 27.05 16.13
N LEU A 265 12.28 27.05 16.46
CA LEU A 265 11.19 27.08 15.48
C LEU A 265 10.73 28.51 15.21
N PHE A 266 10.81 29.39 16.21
CA PHE A 266 10.26 30.74 16.16
C PHE A 266 11.24 31.75 16.75
N PRO A 267 12.33 32.09 16.03
CA PRO A 267 13.35 33.01 16.55
C PRO A 267 12.83 34.43 16.80
N PHE A 268 11.65 34.77 16.27
CA PHE A 268 10.98 36.04 16.50
C PHE A 268 10.24 36.12 17.85
N ILE A 269 10.03 34.99 18.55
CA ILE A 269 9.36 34.98 19.86
C ILE A 269 10.40 35.22 20.95
N GLN A 270 10.44 36.44 21.47
CA GLN A 270 11.30 36.81 22.60
C GLN A 270 10.67 36.48 23.96
N HIS A 271 9.34 36.58 24.05
CA HIS A 271 8.56 36.30 25.25
C HIS A 271 7.35 35.43 24.87
N PRO A 272 7.32 34.16 25.31
CA PRO A 272 6.18 33.27 25.04
C PRO A 272 4.87 33.85 25.61
N THR A 273 3.77 33.68 24.89
CA THR A 273 2.43 33.96 25.43
C THR A 273 2.11 32.97 26.56
N PRO A 274 1.13 33.27 27.45
CA PRO A 274 0.75 32.34 28.52
C PRO A 274 0.40 30.93 28.01
N LEU A 275 -0.26 30.83 26.85
CA LEU A 275 -0.58 29.55 26.21
C LEU A 275 0.68 28.82 25.70
N GLN A 276 1.61 29.53 25.06
CA GLN A 276 2.89 28.95 24.61
C GLN A 276 3.74 28.50 25.80
N GLN A 277 3.75 29.27 26.89
CA GLN A 277 4.42 28.88 28.12
C GLN A 277 3.82 27.60 28.71
N LYS A 278 2.49 27.48 28.71
CA LYS A 278 1.81 26.23 29.11
C LYS A 278 2.19 25.06 28.19
N ALA A 279 2.26 25.28 26.88
CA ALA A 279 2.74 24.28 25.92
C ALA A 279 4.18 23.82 26.17
N LEU A 280 5.06 24.69 26.69
CA LEU A 280 6.43 24.33 27.09
C LEU A 280 6.48 23.51 28.39
N GLU A 281 5.59 23.80 29.34
CA GLU A 281 5.59 23.21 30.69
C GLU A 281 4.78 21.92 30.81
N LEU A 282 3.79 21.70 29.92
CA LEU A 282 2.90 20.55 29.97
C LEU A 282 3.70 19.24 30.03
N ASP A 283 3.28 18.34 30.92
CA ASP A 283 3.84 16.99 30.96
C ASP A 283 3.35 16.21 29.74
N ILE A 284 4.31 15.78 28.92
CA ILE A 284 4.05 14.99 27.72
C ILE A 284 4.53 13.55 27.88
N ASN A 285 5.04 13.16 29.05
CA ASN A 285 5.66 11.85 29.27
C ASN A 285 4.63 10.72 29.41
N VAL A 286 3.35 11.03 29.52
CA VAL A 286 2.25 10.05 29.56
C VAL A 286 2.33 9.06 28.40
N ASP A 287 2.32 7.77 28.70
CA ASP A 287 2.37 6.71 27.69
C ASP A 287 1.09 6.66 26.83
N GLY A 288 1.24 6.26 25.57
CA GLY A 288 0.13 6.11 24.62
C GLY A 288 -0.27 7.39 23.87
N ALA A 289 -1.41 7.32 23.19
CA ALA A 289 -1.94 8.42 22.39
C ALA A 289 -2.50 9.54 23.29
N GLN A 290 -2.24 10.80 22.92
CA GLN A 290 -2.60 11.98 23.69
C GLN A 290 -3.42 12.96 22.84
N LEU A 291 -4.43 13.59 23.45
CA LEU A 291 -5.24 14.64 22.84
C LEU A 291 -5.08 15.93 23.64
N PHE A 292 -4.64 16.99 22.96
CA PHE A 292 -4.51 18.33 23.53
C PHE A 292 -5.54 19.27 22.91
N ILE A 293 -6.30 19.97 23.74
CA ILE A 293 -7.26 20.99 23.31
C ILE A 293 -6.75 22.35 23.81
N LEU A 294 -6.41 23.24 22.87
CA LEU A 294 -5.87 24.57 23.17
C LEU A 294 -6.93 25.63 22.90
N GLU A 295 -7.53 26.16 23.96
CA GLU A 295 -8.57 27.18 23.88
C GLU A 295 -8.02 28.55 24.28
N ASP A 296 -8.09 29.52 23.37
CA ASP A 296 -7.67 30.90 23.62
C ASP A 296 -8.24 31.83 22.54
N VAL A 297 -8.14 33.14 22.74
CA VAL A 297 -8.56 34.17 21.78
C VAL A 297 -7.73 34.13 20.49
N THR A 298 -8.30 34.64 19.40
CA THR A 298 -7.58 34.77 18.12
C THR A 298 -6.36 35.68 18.29
N GLY A 299 -5.22 35.26 17.73
CA GLY A 299 -3.95 35.99 17.86
C GLY A 299 -3.13 35.65 19.11
N ALA A 300 -3.62 34.83 20.04
CA ALA A 300 -2.89 34.43 21.26
C ALA A 300 -1.69 33.48 21.02
N GLY A 301 -1.38 33.15 19.77
CA GLY A 301 -0.26 32.27 19.42
C GLY A 301 -0.57 30.77 19.55
N LYS A 302 -1.83 30.36 19.30
CA LYS A 302 -2.28 28.96 19.37
C LYS A 302 -1.50 28.03 18.43
N THR A 303 -1.18 28.51 17.23
CA THR A 303 -0.46 27.73 16.23
C THR A 303 0.95 27.38 16.69
N GLU A 304 1.66 28.35 17.26
CA GLU A 304 3.00 28.16 17.80
C GLU A 304 2.96 27.25 19.03
N ALA A 305 1.97 27.41 19.92
CA ALA A 305 1.76 26.53 21.05
C ALA A 305 1.55 25.06 20.61
N ALA A 306 0.76 24.84 19.55
CA ALA A 306 0.57 23.51 18.97
C ALA A 306 1.85 22.96 18.34
N LEU A 307 2.64 23.78 17.65
CA LEU A 307 3.93 23.39 17.06
C LEU A 307 5.00 23.06 18.12
N ILE A 308 5.02 23.79 19.22
CA ILE A 308 5.87 23.49 20.39
C ILE A 308 5.52 22.10 20.93
N LEU A 309 4.23 21.84 21.19
CA LEU A 309 3.79 20.53 21.67
C LEU A 309 4.14 19.42 20.66
N ALA A 310 3.90 19.66 19.37
CA ALA A 310 4.23 18.70 18.32
C ALA A 310 5.74 18.37 18.29
N HIS A 311 6.62 19.37 18.31
CA HIS A 311 8.07 19.15 18.32
C HIS A 311 8.54 18.46 19.59
N ARG A 312 8.00 18.82 20.76
CA ARG A 312 8.31 18.12 22.03
C ARG A 312 7.88 16.64 21.97
N LEU A 313 6.70 16.33 21.46
CA LEU A 313 6.22 14.95 21.26
C LEU A 313 7.10 14.18 20.28
N MET A 314 7.46 14.80 19.15
CA MET A 314 8.35 14.21 18.16
C MET A 314 9.75 13.94 18.77
N ALA A 315 10.32 14.90 19.50
CA ALA A 315 11.63 14.77 20.15
C ALA A 315 11.63 13.71 21.26
N ALA A 316 10.49 13.48 21.91
CA ALA A 316 10.27 12.39 22.86
C ALA A 316 10.02 11.02 22.19
N GLY A 317 10.13 10.93 20.85
CA GLY A 317 9.93 9.68 20.11
C GLY A 317 8.47 9.25 19.95
N LYS A 318 7.50 10.13 20.25
CA LYS A 318 6.06 9.82 20.19
C LYS A 318 5.45 10.07 18.82
N ALA A 319 6.16 10.76 17.92
CA ALA A 319 5.77 11.00 16.54
C ALA A 319 7.02 11.21 15.66
N GLN A 320 6.86 11.03 14.34
CA GLN A 320 7.94 11.22 13.35
C GLN A 320 7.63 12.30 12.31
N GLY A 321 6.47 12.95 12.43
CA GLY A 321 6.00 13.96 11.50
C GLY A 321 4.69 14.57 11.98
N LEU A 322 4.13 15.46 11.16
CA LEU A 322 2.96 16.26 11.50
C LEU A 322 2.04 16.47 10.30
N TYR A 323 0.75 16.63 10.58
CA TYR A 323 -0.27 16.99 9.60
C TYR A 323 -1.05 18.20 10.13
N PHE A 324 -1.11 19.26 9.33
CA PHE A 324 -1.86 20.48 9.66
C PHE A 324 -3.24 20.44 9.01
N GLY A 325 -4.26 20.08 9.80
CA GLY A 325 -5.65 20.16 9.39
C GLY A 325 -6.15 21.61 9.41
N LEU A 326 -6.29 22.22 8.24
CA LEU A 326 -6.71 23.62 8.08
C LEU A 326 -8.06 23.72 7.37
N PRO A 327 -8.89 24.72 7.71
CA PRO A 327 -10.29 24.77 7.26
C PRO A 327 -10.45 25.15 5.78
N THR A 328 -9.47 25.86 5.20
CA THR A 328 -9.54 26.33 3.80
C THR A 328 -8.17 26.28 3.12
N MET A 329 -8.16 26.18 1.79
CA MET A 329 -6.94 26.27 0.97
C MET A 329 -6.15 27.57 1.23
N ALA A 330 -6.83 28.70 1.42
CA ALA A 330 -6.16 29.98 1.72
C ALA A 330 -5.37 29.91 3.05
N THR A 331 -5.96 29.30 4.08
CA THR A 331 -5.24 29.08 5.35
C THR A 331 -4.12 28.06 5.23
N ALA A 332 -4.28 27.04 4.38
CA ALA A 332 -3.24 26.07 4.08
C ALA A 332 -2.02 26.70 3.38
N ASN A 333 -2.23 27.54 2.37
CA ASN A 333 -1.16 28.27 1.68
C ASN A 333 -0.38 29.16 2.65
N ALA A 334 -1.08 29.96 3.46
CA ALA A 334 -0.44 30.82 4.45
C ALA A 334 0.38 30.00 5.48
N MET A 335 -0.15 28.87 5.95
CA MET A 335 0.60 27.99 6.86
C MET A 335 1.78 27.29 6.19
N PHE A 336 1.65 26.90 4.92
CA PHE A 336 2.75 26.31 4.16
C PHE A 336 3.92 27.29 4.03
N GLU A 337 3.68 28.55 3.66
CA GLU A 337 4.71 29.58 3.58
C GLU A 337 5.41 29.80 4.93
N ARG A 338 4.64 29.76 6.02
CA ARG A 338 5.20 29.87 7.38
C ARG A 338 6.08 28.68 7.74
N MET A 339 5.63 27.46 7.44
CA MET A 339 6.38 26.24 7.73
C MET A 339 7.58 26.08 6.80
N ALA A 340 7.52 26.51 5.54
CA ALA A 340 8.58 26.35 4.54
C ALA A 340 9.94 26.88 5.03
N ASN A 341 9.94 27.90 5.89
CA ASN A 341 11.14 28.50 6.44
C ASN A 341 11.71 27.78 7.68
N THR A 342 10.91 26.98 8.40
CA THR A 342 11.28 26.49 9.74
C THR A 342 11.09 24.98 9.92
N TRP A 343 10.36 24.30 9.04
CA TRP A 343 10.05 22.87 9.19
C TRP A 343 11.30 21.97 9.22
N LEU A 344 12.38 22.36 8.53
CA LEU A 344 13.67 21.65 8.60
C LEU A 344 14.26 21.66 10.02
N ALA A 345 13.97 22.68 10.83
CA ALA A 345 14.45 22.75 12.20
C ALA A 345 13.79 21.70 13.14
N LEU A 346 12.71 21.05 12.70
CA LEU A 346 12.11 19.90 13.39
C LEU A 346 12.95 18.61 13.24
N TYR A 347 13.92 18.60 12.34
CA TYR A 347 14.70 17.42 11.98
C TYR A 347 16.20 17.70 12.02
N GLN A 348 17.00 16.64 12.04
CA GLN A 348 18.45 16.72 12.01
C GLN A 348 18.94 17.23 10.64
N PRO A 349 20.07 17.95 10.56
CA PRO A 349 20.55 18.60 9.33
C PRO A 349 20.81 17.66 8.14
N ASP A 350 21.10 16.38 8.41
CA ASP A 350 21.35 15.34 7.41
C ASP A 350 20.05 14.65 6.90
N SER A 351 18.92 14.95 7.55
CA SER A 351 17.63 14.39 7.20
C SER A 351 17.03 15.09 5.97
N ARG A 352 16.20 14.35 5.23
CA ARG A 352 15.45 14.87 4.08
C ARG A 352 13.95 14.62 4.28
N PRO A 353 13.31 15.35 5.21
CA PRO A 353 11.89 15.18 5.43
C PRO A 353 11.13 15.72 4.20
N SER A 354 9.80 15.62 4.16
CA SER A 354 9.00 16.26 3.11
C SER A 354 8.08 17.31 3.71
N LEU A 355 7.84 18.39 2.96
CA LEU A 355 6.79 19.35 3.23
C LEU A 355 5.87 19.37 2.01
N ILE A 356 4.62 18.95 2.21
CA ILE A 356 3.64 18.78 1.14
C ILE A 356 2.38 19.54 1.52
N LEU A 357 1.83 20.29 0.56
CA LEU A 357 0.49 20.83 0.65
C LEU A 357 -0.47 19.75 0.14
N ALA A 358 -1.33 19.23 1.02
CA ALA A 358 -2.25 18.12 0.74
C ALA A 358 -3.59 18.61 0.19
#